data_AF-A0A971MND0-F1
#
_entry.id   AF-A0A971MND0-F1
#
_cell.length_a   1.000
_cell.length_b   1.000
_cell.length_c   1.000
_cell.angle_alpha   90.00
_cell.angle_beta   90.00
_cell.angle_gamma   90.00
#
_symmetry.space_group_name_H-M   'P 1'
#
loop_
_entity.id
_entity.type
_entity.pdbx_description
1 polymer ?
#
loop_
_entity_poly.entity_id
_entity_poly.type
_entity_poly.pdbx_seq_one_letter_code
_entity_poly.pdbx_strand_id
1 'polypeptide(L)'
;MKETIRKFMLEIMSCYLGEKAMKYAKNPLARKIKSGFPRLFRETFFSGGLNYSVHGWAGWGNWTDNPYILIEHRLLRGKNGSALSIMYIFSGDMQYCYLALVVPWERMDTDRIFKEARSVRSKIRPRNSNIYSEYMDLRSKSETARRIEEACVFCRTYEVNNLPDEMSLQNDLREIISLYESYIRFRKFGRSAYKDKDKDDSEKRVFIKYRPGAENIPCHCEAVSADSDNYTGEIVDSIGKRTGCSVIINTAPSAQYDLNRHTNPRNVEAVYEYRDTLHRILKYKEALDSDGKVVVPFLHLAFHAIKKGDTHGSEIRVSYTEPASYSMINWFANRLKDKTRKFSVHGSLPVRIHVQIIDKQTSLSRRYWESCHSFNGENKAYHFIVVEISEDLRSMGREALVGAFSETVLDFSIEFGETGPGIRLKRQIC
;
A
#
# COMPACT_ATOMS: atom_id res chain seq x y z
N MET A 1 -22.20 13.78 -12.33
CA MET A 1 -21.50 14.27 -11.12
C MET A 1 -20.99 13.09 -10.32
N LYS A 2 -19.69 13.09 -9.96
CA LYS A 2 -19.07 12.03 -9.14
C LYS A 2 -19.59 12.17 -7.70
N GLU A 3 -19.96 11.05 -7.10
CA GLU A 3 -20.44 11.00 -5.72
C GLU A 3 -19.24 10.97 -4.75
N THR A 4 -19.29 11.74 -3.67
CA THR A 4 -18.15 11.98 -2.76
C THR A 4 -18.54 11.78 -1.29
N ILE A 5 -17.57 11.72 -0.37
CA ILE A 5 -17.87 11.58 1.07
C ILE A 5 -18.74 12.74 1.55
N ARG A 6 -18.33 13.96 1.21
CA ARG A 6 -19.04 15.18 1.58
C ARG A 6 -20.49 15.19 1.10
N LYS A 7 -20.70 14.85 -0.17
CA LYS A 7 -22.03 14.85 -0.78
C LYS A 7 -22.94 13.80 -0.12
N PHE A 8 -22.41 12.61 0.13
CA PHE A 8 -23.14 11.56 0.84
C PHE A 8 -23.53 12.01 2.24
N MET A 9 -22.60 12.59 3.01
CA MET A 9 -22.89 13.09 4.35
C MET A 9 -23.99 14.15 4.32
N LEU A 10 -23.90 15.15 3.43
CA LEU A 10 -24.92 16.19 3.31
C LEU A 10 -26.29 15.63 2.99
N GLU A 11 -26.38 14.69 2.05
CA GLU A 11 -27.65 14.08 1.65
C GLU A 11 -28.32 13.32 2.81
N ILE A 12 -27.54 12.60 3.62
CA ILE A 12 -28.06 11.94 4.82
C ILE A 12 -28.50 13.00 5.83
N MET A 13 -27.65 13.98 6.10
CA MET A 13 -27.91 15.00 7.11
C MET A 13 -29.15 15.86 6.78
N SER A 14 -29.44 16.09 5.49
CA SER A 14 -30.59 16.89 5.05
C SER A 14 -31.87 16.08 4.83
N CYS A 15 -31.77 14.86 4.31
CA CYS A 15 -32.94 14.14 3.81
C CYS A 15 -33.41 13.01 4.73
N TYR A 16 -32.56 12.47 5.60
CA TYR A 16 -32.84 11.22 6.31
C TYR A 16 -34.10 11.28 7.19
N LEU A 17 -34.31 12.36 7.94
CA LEU A 17 -35.50 12.49 8.80
C LEU A 17 -36.81 12.52 8.00
N GLY A 18 -36.80 13.18 6.84
CA GLY A 18 -37.96 13.20 5.94
C GLY A 18 -38.23 11.83 5.32
N GLU A 19 -37.17 11.16 4.82
CA GLU A 19 -37.27 9.81 4.25
C GLU A 19 -37.65 8.76 5.29
N LYS A 20 -37.24 8.94 6.55
CA LYS A 20 -37.59 8.07 7.69
C LYS A 20 -39.08 8.06 7.99
N ALA A 21 -39.80 9.15 7.70
CA ALA A 21 -41.26 9.21 7.82
C ALA A 21 -41.98 8.42 6.71
N MET A 22 -41.26 8.09 5.62
CA MET A 22 -41.78 7.32 4.49
C MET A 22 -41.53 5.81 4.65
N LYS A 23 -42.24 5.00 3.86
CA LYS A 23 -42.07 3.55 3.88
C LYS A 23 -40.62 3.15 3.56
N TYR A 24 -40.05 2.33 4.42
CA TYR A 24 -38.69 1.80 4.29
C TYR A 24 -38.50 0.99 3.00
N ALA A 25 -39.50 0.19 2.63
CA ALA A 25 -39.43 -0.72 1.50
C ALA A 25 -39.23 0.04 0.18
N LYS A 26 -38.18 -0.34 -0.57
CA LYS A 26 -37.78 0.26 -1.85
C LYS A 26 -37.37 1.74 -1.76
N ASN A 27 -37.16 2.29 -0.57
CA ASN A 27 -36.71 3.67 -0.41
C ASN A 27 -35.31 3.89 -1.05
N PRO A 28 -35.12 4.90 -1.92
CA PRO A 28 -33.84 5.16 -2.58
C PRO A 28 -32.70 5.48 -1.61
N LEU A 29 -32.94 6.29 -0.59
CA LEU A 29 -31.93 6.67 0.40
C LEU A 29 -31.51 5.46 1.24
N ALA A 30 -32.46 4.64 1.69
CA ALA A 30 -32.17 3.40 2.40
C ALA A 30 -31.28 2.44 1.56
N ARG A 31 -31.57 2.32 0.26
CA ARG A 31 -30.75 1.50 -0.67
C ARG A 31 -29.35 2.11 -0.86
N LYS A 32 -29.28 3.44 -0.98
CA LYS A 32 -28.01 4.16 -1.13
C LYS A 32 -27.10 3.94 0.07
N ILE A 33 -27.62 4.06 1.29
CA ILE A 33 -26.87 3.79 2.53
C ILE A 33 -26.41 2.33 2.53
N LYS A 34 -27.31 1.38 2.32
CA LYS A 34 -27.02 -0.06 2.47
C LYS A 34 -25.98 -0.60 1.50
N SER A 35 -26.04 -0.20 0.24
CA SER A 35 -25.21 -0.81 -0.81
C SER A 35 -24.66 0.18 -1.83
N GLY A 36 -25.36 1.28 -2.13
CA GLY A 36 -24.93 2.25 -3.14
C GLY A 36 -23.62 2.93 -2.78
N PHE A 37 -23.60 3.68 -1.68
CA PHE A 37 -22.40 4.36 -1.20
C PHE A 37 -21.29 3.40 -0.78
N PRO A 38 -21.54 2.32 0.00
CA PRO A 38 -20.51 1.32 0.32
C PRO A 38 -19.80 0.74 -0.91
N ARG A 39 -20.52 0.48 -2.01
CA ARG A 39 -19.93 -0.03 -3.24
C ARG A 39 -18.97 0.99 -3.85
N LEU A 40 -19.45 2.21 -4.07
CA LEU A 40 -18.65 3.29 -4.63
C LEU A 40 -17.43 3.60 -3.74
N PHE A 41 -17.62 3.62 -2.42
CA PHE A 41 -16.58 3.91 -1.45
C PHE A 41 -15.45 2.87 -1.52
N ARG A 42 -15.80 1.58 -1.69
CA ARG A 42 -14.81 0.51 -1.93
C ARG A 42 -14.05 0.72 -3.23
N GLU A 43 -14.77 1.00 -4.32
CA GLU A 43 -14.17 1.23 -5.63
C GLU A 43 -13.27 2.48 -5.64
N THR A 44 -13.54 3.47 -4.78
CA THR A 44 -12.78 4.75 -4.75
C THR A 44 -11.60 4.72 -3.79
N PHE A 45 -11.76 4.19 -2.58
CA PHE A 45 -10.75 4.29 -1.51
C PHE A 45 -10.00 2.98 -1.25
N PHE A 46 -10.53 1.86 -1.75
CA PHE A 46 -9.98 0.54 -1.54
C PHE A 46 -9.83 -0.23 -2.87
N SER A 47 -9.73 0.48 -4.00
CA SER A 47 -9.39 -0.10 -5.30
C SER A 47 -8.02 -0.79 -5.20
N GLY A 48 -7.97 -2.08 -5.55
CA GLY A 48 -6.76 -2.91 -5.43
C GLY A 48 -6.57 -3.63 -4.09
N GLY A 49 -7.36 -3.33 -3.05
CA GLY A 49 -7.19 -3.91 -1.71
C GLY A 49 -8.32 -4.84 -1.29
N LEU A 50 -8.13 -6.16 -1.43
CA LEU A 50 -9.03 -7.21 -0.88
C LEU A 50 -9.11 -7.21 0.67
N ASN A 51 -8.51 -6.23 1.35
CA ASN A 51 -8.29 -6.23 2.78
C ASN A 51 -9.43 -5.59 3.59
N TYR A 52 -10.33 -4.81 2.97
CA TYR A 52 -11.42 -4.14 3.67
C TYR A 52 -12.82 -4.55 3.16
N SER A 53 -13.77 -4.64 4.07
CA SER A 53 -15.21 -4.75 3.80
C SER A 53 -15.88 -3.46 4.24
N VAL A 54 -16.83 -2.97 3.43
CA VAL A 54 -17.60 -1.75 3.71
C VAL A 54 -19.07 -2.10 3.63
N HIS A 55 -19.81 -1.80 4.69
CA HIS A 55 -21.23 -2.13 4.84
C HIS A 55 -21.99 -0.91 5.33
N GLY A 56 -23.19 -0.67 4.81
CA GLY A 56 -24.06 0.37 5.33
C GLY A 56 -25.27 -0.19 6.04
N TRP A 57 -25.71 0.52 7.08
CA TRP A 57 -26.87 0.19 7.87
C TRP A 57 -27.84 1.37 7.92
N ALA A 58 -29.05 1.13 7.43
CA ALA A 58 -30.19 2.03 7.58
C ALA A 58 -31.34 1.36 8.35
N GLY A 59 -31.07 0.23 9.01
CA GLY A 59 -32.06 -0.67 9.61
C GLY A 59 -32.44 -1.88 8.73
N TRP A 60 -33.28 -2.78 9.25
CA TRP A 60 -33.74 -3.99 8.56
C TRP A 60 -35.27 -4.05 8.60
N GLY A 61 -35.92 -3.61 7.52
CA GLY A 61 -37.37 -3.55 7.43
C GLY A 61 -37.98 -2.28 8.03
N ASN A 62 -37.39 -1.76 9.09
CA ASN A 62 -37.65 -0.44 9.66
C ASN A 62 -36.39 0.42 9.64
N TRP A 63 -36.56 1.75 9.64
CA TRP A 63 -35.47 2.70 9.74
C TRP A 63 -34.79 2.63 11.12
N THR A 64 -33.48 2.81 11.13
CA THR A 64 -32.74 3.03 12.39
C THR A 64 -32.73 4.50 12.77
N ASP A 65 -32.49 4.81 14.05
CA ASP A 65 -32.28 6.19 14.49
C ASP A 65 -30.95 6.74 13.99
N ASN A 66 -29.91 5.91 14.00
CA ASN A 66 -28.54 6.30 13.68
C ASN A 66 -28.04 5.46 12.51
N PRO A 67 -28.24 5.89 11.24
CA PRO A 67 -27.67 5.20 10.11
C PRO A 67 -26.15 5.27 10.17
N TYR A 68 -25.47 4.28 9.60
CA TYR A 68 -24.01 4.27 9.59
C TYR A 68 -23.42 3.54 8.39
N ILE A 69 -22.15 3.82 8.10
CA ILE A 69 -21.26 3.07 7.21
C ILE A 69 -20.15 2.48 8.05
N LEU A 70 -20.01 1.17 8.03
CA LEU A 70 -18.99 0.40 8.73
C LEU A 70 -17.89 -0.07 7.77
N ILE A 71 -16.65 0.07 8.18
CA ILE A 71 -15.44 -0.35 7.45
C ILE A 71 -14.65 -1.29 8.36
N GLU A 72 -14.46 -2.53 7.90
CA GLU A 72 -13.80 -3.59 8.67
C GLU A 72 -12.66 -4.21 7.87
N HIS A 73 -11.67 -4.76 8.56
CA HIS A 73 -10.55 -5.44 7.90
C HIS A 73 -10.88 -6.93 7.76
N ARG A 74 -10.90 -7.46 6.53
CA ARG A 74 -11.35 -8.82 6.21
C ARG A 74 -10.57 -9.92 6.94
N LEU A 75 -9.26 -9.76 7.15
CA LEU A 75 -8.43 -10.70 7.93
C LEU A 75 -8.89 -10.88 9.39
N LEU A 76 -9.64 -9.93 9.94
CA LEU A 76 -10.13 -10.01 11.32
C LEU A 76 -11.53 -10.62 11.41
N ARG A 77 -12.17 -10.84 10.25
CA ARG A 77 -13.50 -11.43 10.16
C ARG A 77 -13.40 -12.94 10.39
N GLY A 78 -13.80 -13.40 11.58
CA GLY A 78 -14.14 -14.81 11.82
C GLY A 78 -13.16 -15.69 12.59
N LYS A 79 -12.08 -15.18 13.21
CA LYS A 79 -11.21 -16.06 14.04
C LYS A 79 -11.05 -15.74 15.51
N ASN A 80 -11.39 -14.55 16.01
CA ASN A 80 -11.26 -14.24 17.45
C ASN A 80 -12.07 -13.01 17.91
N GLY A 81 -13.35 -12.92 17.53
CA GLY A 81 -14.40 -12.15 18.24
C GLY A 81 -14.25 -10.64 18.53
N SER A 82 -13.10 -10.01 18.31
CA SER A 82 -12.87 -8.64 18.74
C SER A 82 -11.94 -7.86 17.80
N ALA A 83 -12.49 -7.41 16.69
CA ALA A 83 -11.83 -6.53 15.75
C ALA A 83 -12.36 -5.11 15.93
N LEU A 84 -11.47 -4.12 16.03
CA LEU A 84 -11.88 -2.72 15.87
C LEU A 84 -12.53 -2.53 14.49
N SER A 85 -13.35 -1.51 14.35
CA SER A 85 -13.92 -1.09 13.07
C SER A 85 -13.87 0.42 12.93
N ILE A 86 -13.81 0.92 11.69
CA ILE A 86 -14.00 2.33 11.40
C ILE A 86 -15.47 2.55 11.04
N MET A 87 -16.07 3.62 11.51
CA MET A 87 -17.49 3.92 11.28
C MET A 87 -17.70 5.38 10.92
N TYR A 88 -18.52 5.63 9.91
CA TYR A 88 -19.25 6.90 9.77
C TYR A 88 -20.63 6.69 10.38
N ILE A 89 -20.99 7.38 11.45
CA ILE A 89 -22.29 7.24 12.10
C ILE A 89 -22.95 8.60 12.30
N PHE A 90 -24.25 8.68 12.01
CA PHE A 90 -25.02 9.93 12.09
C PHE A 90 -25.82 10.01 13.40
N SER A 91 -25.89 11.19 14.02
CA SER A 91 -26.72 11.45 15.20
C SER A 91 -28.20 11.32 14.88
N GLY A 92 -29.06 11.03 15.86
CA GLY A 92 -30.47 10.69 15.65
C GLY A 92 -31.30 11.85 15.06
N ASP A 93 -30.83 13.08 15.26
CA ASP A 93 -31.36 14.32 14.71
C ASP A 93 -30.63 14.81 13.44
N MET A 94 -29.68 14.01 12.96
CA MET A 94 -28.89 14.24 11.75
C MET A 94 -28.03 15.52 11.75
N GLN A 95 -27.84 16.16 12.91
CA GLN A 95 -27.01 17.36 13.06
C GLN A 95 -25.51 17.06 13.03
N TYR A 96 -25.13 15.84 13.39
CA TYR A 96 -23.73 15.39 13.42
C TYR A 96 -23.49 14.09 12.67
N CYS A 97 -22.30 13.98 12.11
CA CYS A 97 -21.72 12.74 11.65
C CYS A 97 -20.38 12.54 12.35
N TYR A 98 -20.12 11.32 12.84
CA TYR A 98 -18.88 10.96 13.50
C TYR A 98 -18.08 10.01 12.61
N LEU A 99 -16.81 10.33 12.36
CA LEU A 99 -15.83 9.36 11.87
C LEU A 99 -15.12 8.76 13.09
N ALA A 100 -15.43 7.50 13.39
CA ALA A 100 -15.06 6.87 14.64
C ALA A 100 -14.30 5.56 14.44
N LEU A 101 -13.40 5.27 15.36
CA LEU A 101 -12.82 3.96 15.58
C LEU A 101 -13.55 3.33 16.76
N VAL A 102 -14.12 2.14 16.59
CA VAL A 102 -14.96 1.49 17.58
C VAL A 102 -14.51 0.06 17.89
N VAL A 103 -14.62 -0.36 19.15
CA VAL A 103 -14.53 -1.77 19.57
C VAL A 103 -15.82 -2.50 19.26
N PRO A 104 -15.83 -3.84 19.14
CA PRO A 104 -17.09 -4.57 18.91
C PRO A 104 -18.12 -4.26 19.99
N TRP A 105 -19.37 -4.04 19.56
CA TRP A 105 -20.46 -3.66 20.45
C TRP A 105 -21.66 -4.61 20.38
N GLU A 106 -21.85 -5.33 19.28
CA GLU A 106 -23.10 -6.04 18.99
C GLU A 106 -23.41 -7.17 20.00
N ARG A 107 -22.37 -7.87 20.48
CA ARG A 107 -22.48 -9.10 21.30
C ARG A 107 -21.84 -9.00 22.68
N MET A 108 -21.49 -7.80 23.13
CA MET A 108 -20.84 -7.55 24.43
C MET A 108 -21.73 -6.73 25.36
N ASP A 109 -21.75 -7.01 26.66
CA ASP A 109 -22.37 -6.12 27.64
C ASP A 109 -21.64 -4.76 27.69
N THR A 110 -22.37 -3.71 28.08
CA THR A 110 -21.90 -2.32 28.05
C THR A 110 -20.62 -2.11 28.86
N ASP A 111 -20.50 -2.76 30.03
CA ASP A 111 -19.31 -2.66 30.87
C ASP A 111 -18.06 -3.24 30.19
N ARG A 112 -18.20 -4.37 29.49
CA ARG A 112 -17.13 -4.94 28.67
C ARG A 112 -16.76 -4.06 27.50
N ILE A 113 -17.75 -3.47 26.82
CA ILE A 113 -17.51 -2.53 25.71
C ILE A 113 -16.65 -1.37 26.18
N PHE A 114 -17.07 -0.70 27.27
CA PHE A 114 -16.35 0.43 27.85
C PHE A 114 -14.92 0.06 28.26
N LYS A 115 -14.75 -1.07 28.94
CA LYS A 115 -13.42 -1.57 29.35
C LYS A 115 -12.53 -1.86 28.14
N GLU A 116 -13.07 -2.44 27.07
CA GLU A 116 -12.30 -2.70 25.86
C GLU A 116 -11.92 -1.42 25.15
N ALA A 117 -12.85 -0.48 24.96
CA ALA A 117 -12.58 0.83 24.36
C ALA A 117 -11.46 1.55 25.13
N ARG A 118 -11.55 1.62 26.46
CA ARG A 118 -10.51 2.18 27.32
C ARG A 118 -9.17 1.44 27.21
N SER A 119 -9.20 0.11 27.11
CA SER A 119 -8.00 -0.70 26.89
C SER A 119 -7.33 -0.35 25.57
N VAL A 120 -8.09 -0.16 24.50
CA VAL A 120 -7.58 0.22 23.18
C VAL A 120 -6.98 1.63 23.20
N ARG A 121 -7.64 2.61 23.82
CA ARG A 121 -7.14 3.99 23.95
C ARG A 121 -5.78 4.09 24.66
N SER A 122 -5.47 3.15 25.55
CA SER A 122 -4.14 3.10 26.20
C SER A 122 -3.04 2.50 25.30
N LYS A 123 -3.42 1.82 24.22
CA LYS A 123 -2.51 1.13 23.30
C LYS A 123 -2.22 1.93 22.03
N ILE A 124 -3.16 2.76 21.59
CA ILE A 124 -3.06 3.57 20.37
C ILE A 124 -3.48 5.01 20.64
N ARG A 125 -2.78 5.97 20.02
CA ARG A 125 -3.10 7.40 20.10
C ARG A 125 -3.01 8.04 18.71
N PRO A 126 -4.00 8.89 18.32
CA PRO A 126 -3.90 9.68 17.09
C PRO A 126 -2.75 10.69 17.21
N ARG A 127 -2.11 11.02 16.07
CA ARG A 127 -1.00 12.00 16.03
C ARG A 127 -1.46 13.40 16.43
N ASN A 128 -2.67 13.78 16.03
CA ASN A 128 -3.30 15.05 16.37
C ASN A 128 -4.39 14.81 17.42
N SER A 129 -4.02 14.62 18.68
CA SER A 129 -4.99 14.29 19.74
C SER A 129 -6.09 15.34 19.93
N ASN A 130 -5.81 16.60 19.60
CA ASN A 130 -6.71 17.72 19.88
C ASN A 130 -7.97 17.76 19.00
N ILE A 131 -7.98 17.03 17.88
CA ILE A 131 -9.11 16.99 16.93
C ILE A 131 -9.98 15.73 17.09
N TYR A 132 -9.56 14.79 17.93
CA TYR A 132 -10.29 13.55 18.20
C TYR A 132 -10.84 13.56 19.62
N SER A 133 -12.12 13.23 19.75
CA SER A 133 -12.82 13.04 21.01
C SER A 133 -12.85 11.56 21.39
N GLU A 134 -12.86 11.28 22.69
CA GLU A 134 -13.17 9.94 23.22
C GLU A 134 -14.67 9.76 23.50
N TYR A 135 -15.45 10.83 23.36
CA TYR A 135 -16.88 10.90 23.63
C TYR A 135 -17.68 11.10 22.33
N MET A 136 -18.77 10.35 22.20
CA MET A 136 -19.73 10.41 21.11
C MET A 136 -21.13 10.55 21.70
N ASP A 137 -21.96 11.41 21.12
CA ASP A 137 -23.38 11.57 21.47
C ASP A 137 -24.22 11.37 20.21
N LEU A 138 -24.88 10.22 20.13
CA LEU A 138 -25.70 9.83 19.00
C LEU A 138 -27.12 10.38 19.10
N ARG A 139 -27.48 11.14 20.14
CA ARG A 139 -28.79 11.79 20.30
C ARG A 139 -29.97 10.83 20.08
N SER A 140 -29.83 9.59 20.52
CA SER A 140 -30.87 8.56 20.47
C SER A 140 -30.96 7.85 21.82
N LYS A 141 -32.19 7.53 22.24
CA LYS A 141 -32.45 6.74 23.44
C LYS A 141 -32.34 5.23 23.21
N SER A 142 -31.98 4.81 21.99
CA SER A 142 -31.91 3.39 21.66
C SER A 142 -30.73 2.72 22.36
N GLU A 143 -30.93 1.47 22.78
CA GLU A 143 -29.86 0.67 23.39
C GLU A 143 -28.66 0.51 22.45
N THR A 144 -28.91 0.41 21.14
CA THR A 144 -27.86 0.34 20.12
C THR A 144 -27.02 1.60 20.10
N ALA A 145 -27.63 2.79 20.17
CA ALA A 145 -26.89 4.05 20.22
C ALA A 145 -25.98 4.09 21.45
N ARG A 146 -26.53 3.81 22.63
CA ARG A 146 -25.77 3.75 23.89
C ARG A 146 -24.56 2.82 23.80
N ARG A 147 -24.74 1.62 23.24
CA ARG A 147 -23.63 0.65 23.09
C ARG A 147 -22.56 1.11 22.11
N ILE A 148 -22.93 1.84 21.04
CA ILE A 148 -21.95 2.38 20.07
C ILE A 148 -21.19 3.57 20.68
N GLU A 149 -21.85 4.44 21.45
CA GLU A 149 -21.20 5.52 22.18
C GLU A 149 -20.12 4.98 23.13
N GLU A 150 -20.44 3.95 23.90
CA GLU A 150 -19.49 3.26 24.79
C GLU A 150 -18.38 2.53 24.04
N ALA A 151 -18.65 2.10 22.80
CA ALA A 151 -17.68 1.44 21.94
C ALA A 151 -16.68 2.41 21.29
N CYS A 152 -16.94 3.71 21.35
CA CYS A 152 -16.08 4.72 20.78
C CYS A 152 -14.67 4.64 21.39
N VAL A 153 -13.65 4.45 20.57
CA VAL A 153 -12.25 4.59 20.98
C VAL A 153 -11.84 6.04 20.79
N PHE A 154 -11.96 6.53 19.55
CA PHE A 154 -11.76 7.91 19.16
C PHE A 154 -12.76 8.25 18.06
N CYS A 155 -13.27 9.47 18.05
CA CYS A 155 -14.11 9.98 16.98
C CYS A 155 -13.74 11.42 16.61
N ARG A 156 -13.98 11.77 15.35
CA ARG A 156 -14.00 13.14 14.87
C ARG A 156 -15.43 13.52 14.55
N THR A 157 -15.87 14.66 15.03
CA THR A 157 -17.24 15.17 14.85
C THR A 157 -17.30 16.11 13.65
N TYR A 158 -18.33 15.94 12.82
CA TYR A 158 -18.66 16.86 11.73
C TYR A 158 -20.08 17.38 11.90
N GLU A 159 -20.25 18.69 11.87
CA GLU A 159 -21.54 19.34 12.00
C GLU A 159 -22.12 19.68 10.62
N VAL A 160 -23.44 19.59 10.47
CA VAL A 160 -24.11 19.84 9.17
C VAL A 160 -23.80 21.24 8.62
N ASN A 161 -23.72 22.24 9.49
CA ASN A 161 -23.50 23.63 9.12
C ASN A 161 -22.01 23.99 8.94
N ASN A 162 -21.10 23.07 9.28
CA ASN A 162 -19.66 23.29 9.21
C ASN A 162 -18.94 22.05 8.65
N LEU A 163 -19.51 21.48 7.58
CA LEU A 163 -18.97 20.27 6.97
C LEU A 163 -17.70 20.60 6.15
N PRO A 164 -16.55 19.96 6.45
CA PRO A 164 -15.29 20.20 5.73
C PRO A 164 -15.41 19.93 4.22
N ASP A 165 -14.44 20.43 3.47
CA ASP A 165 -14.29 20.07 2.06
C ASP A 165 -13.95 18.57 1.89
N GLU A 166 -14.11 18.07 0.66
CA GLU A 166 -13.88 16.66 0.35
C GLU A 166 -12.44 16.22 0.62
N MET A 167 -11.43 17.05 0.35
CA MET A 167 -10.03 16.70 0.54
C MET A 167 -9.72 16.54 2.02
N SER A 168 -10.24 17.43 2.87
CA SER A 168 -10.15 17.34 4.32
C SER A 168 -10.76 16.03 4.84
N LEU A 169 -12.00 15.71 4.45
CA LEU A 169 -12.66 14.45 4.85
C LEU A 169 -11.87 13.19 4.43
N GLN A 170 -11.27 13.21 3.23
CA GLN A 170 -10.43 12.11 2.77
C GLN A 170 -9.14 11.96 3.56
N ASN A 171 -8.51 13.06 3.97
CA ASN A 171 -7.33 13.03 4.81
C ASN A 171 -7.65 12.46 6.19
N ASP A 172 -8.77 12.88 6.78
CA ASP A 172 -9.24 12.39 8.08
C ASP A 172 -9.49 10.88 8.06
N LEU A 173 -10.06 10.37 6.95
CA LEU A 173 -10.22 8.95 6.71
C LEU A 173 -8.88 8.22 6.61
N ARG A 174 -7.90 8.77 5.89
CA ARG A 174 -6.56 8.16 5.79
C ARG A 174 -5.87 8.10 7.16
N GLU A 175 -6.02 9.14 7.98
CA GLU A 175 -5.47 9.17 9.33
C GLU A 175 -6.09 8.10 10.23
N ILE A 176 -7.43 7.95 10.23
CA ILE A 176 -8.08 6.93 11.05
C ILE A 176 -7.81 5.50 10.55
N ILE A 177 -7.66 5.30 9.23
CA ILE A 177 -7.19 4.02 8.66
C ILE A 177 -5.78 3.69 9.18
N SER A 178 -4.86 4.66 9.16
CA SER A 178 -3.49 4.45 9.68
C SER A 178 -3.49 4.07 11.17
N LEU A 179 -4.35 4.71 11.97
CA LEU A 179 -4.51 4.39 13.39
C LEU A 179 -5.12 2.98 13.60
N TYR A 180 -6.13 2.63 12.81
CA TYR A 180 -6.76 1.32 12.82
C TYR A 180 -5.75 0.22 12.46
N GLU A 181 -5.01 0.36 11.37
CA GLU A 181 -3.95 -0.58 10.97
C GLU A 181 -2.86 -0.72 12.05
N SER A 182 -2.52 0.38 12.72
CA SER A 182 -1.60 0.35 13.87
C SER A 182 -2.10 -0.53 15.01
N TYR A 183 -3.41 -0.50 15.30
CA TYR A 183 -3.99 -1.41 16.27
C TYR A 183 -3.98 -2.88 15.80
N ILE A 184 -4.32 -3.14 14.54
CA ILE A 184 -4.27 -4.49 13.96
C ILE A 184 -2.86 -5.07 14.12
N ARG A 185 -1.83 -4.26 13.85
CA ARG A 185 -0.42 -4.62 14.09
C ARG A 185 -0.17 -4.97 15.55
N PHE A 186 -0.50 -4.08 16.48
CA PHE A 186 -0.35 -4.32 17.93
C PHE A 186 -1.02 -5.63 18.37
N ARG A 187 -2.22 -5.91 17.87
CA ARG A 187 -3.00 -7.10 18.28
C ARG A 187 -2.50 -8.42 17.72
N LYS A 188 -2.01 -8.41 16.48
CA LYS A 188 -1.51 -9.62 15.83
C LYS A 188 -0.13 -10.01 16.38
N PHE A 189 0.63 -9.05 16.89
CA PHE A 189 2.05 -9.21 17.18
C PHE A 189 2.49 -8.81 18.60
N GLY A 190 1.57 -8.29 19.43
CA GLY A 190 1.87 -7.75 20.77
C GLY A 190 2.52 -6.36 20.73
N ARG A 191 2.72 -5.73 21.90
CA ARG A 191 3.80 -4.74 22.05
C ARG A 191 5.08 -5.53 21.80
N SER A 192 5.92 -5.10 20.86
CA SER A 192 7.24 -5.72 20.66
C SER A 192 7.89 -5.89 22.03
N ALA A 193 8.04 -7.13 22.48
CA ALA A 193 8.89 -7.46 23.62
C ALA A 193 10.35 -7.42 23.14
N TYR A 194 10.75 -6.27 22.58
CA TYR A 194 12.14 -5.92 22.59
C TYR A 194 12.41 -5.43 24.02
N LYS A 195 13.13 -6.24 24.80
CA LYS A 195 13.74 -5.75 26.02
C LYS A 195 14.56 -4.53 25.63
N ASP A 196 14.15 -3.37 26.14
CA ASP A 196 14.99 -2.19 26.37
C ASP A 196 16.28 -2.65 27.06
N LYS A 197 17.27 -3.06 26.28
CA LYS A 197 18.66 -3.09 26.72
C LYS A 197 19.48 -1.96 26.13
N ASP A 198 18.98 -1.30 25.09
CA ASP A 198 19.57 -0.06 24.58
C ASP A 198 18.50 1.04 24.66
N LYS A 199 18.52 1.75 25.80
CA LYS A 199 17.82 3.03 25.96
C LYS A 199 18.46 4.03 24.99
N ASP A 200 17.91 4.14 23.78
CA ASP A 200 17.88 5.41 23.02
C ASP A 200 16.99 5.41 21.77
N ASP A 201 16.41 4.29 21.34
CA ASP A 201 15.89 4.19 19.95
C ASP A 201 14.37 4.44 19.82
N SER A 202 13.86 5.45 20.52
CA SER A 202 12.48 5.96 20.30
C SER A 202 12.39 6.94 19.12
N GLU A 203 13.48 7.09 18.37
CA GLU A 203 13.49 7.82 17.11
C GLU A 203 12.80 7.01 16.00
N LYS A 204 12.18 7.74 15.06
CA LYS A 204 11.47 7.20 13.91
C LYS A 204 12.39 6.22 13.14
N ARG A 205 12.13 4.92 13.25
CA ARG A 205 12.79 3.92 12.40
C ARG A 205 12.35 4.14 10.95
N VAL A 206 13.22 4.76 10.17
CA VAL A 206 13.13 4.84 8.70
C VAL A 206 13.81 3.59 8.15
N PHE A 207 13.04 2.68 7.56
CA PHE A 207 13.54 1.39 7.08
C PHE A 207 14.13 1.48 5.67
N ILE A 208 13.81 2.55 4.94
CA ILE A 208 14.29 2.75 3.58
C ILE A 208 14.76 4.18 3.36
N LYS A 209 15.77 4.35 2.51
CA LYS A 209 16.03 5.62 1.82
C LYS A 209 15.47 5.52 0.41
N TYR A 210 14.88 6.60 -0.10
CA TYR A 210 14.33 6.60 -1.45
C TYR A 210 14.52 7.95 -2.16
N ARG A 211 14.45 7.89 -3.49
CA ARG A 211 14.42 9.05 -4.39
C ARG A 211 13.30 8.83 -5.42
N PRO A 212 12.35 9.76 -5.59
CA PRO A 212 11.27 9.61 -6.56
C PRO A 212 11.75 9.68 -8.02
N GLY A 213 12.94 10.24 -8.28
CA GLY A 213 13.52 10.39 -9.61
C GLY A 213 12.84 11.48 -10.44
N ALA A 214 13.21 11.60 -11.71
CA ALA A 214 12.55 12.45 -12.69
C ALA A 214 11.24 11.82 -13.17
N GLU A 215 10.23 12.64 -13.45
CA GLU A 215 8.88 12.19 -13.84
C GLU A 215 8.89 11.39 -15.14
N ASN A 216 9.71 11.81 -16.10
CA ASN A 216 9.79 11.23 -17.44
C ASN A 216 10.66 9.97 -17.57
N ILE A 217 11.21 9.45 -16.47
CA ILE A 217 11.99 8.20 -16.47
C ILE A 217 11.13 7.08 -15.89
N PRO A 218 10.49 6.22 -16.71
CA PRO A 218 9.57 5.18 -16.27
C PRO A 218 10.31 3.94 -15.76
N CYS A 219 11.27 4.15 -14.87
CA CYS A 219 12.08 3.12 -14.27
C CYS A 219 12.25 3.33 -12.76
N HIS A 220 12.26 2.20 -12.05
CA HIS A 220 12.57 2.09 -10.63
C HIS A 220 13.69 1.07 -10.42
N CYS A 221 14.67 1.40 -9.58
CA CYS A 221 15.72 0.49 -9.16
C CYS A 221 15.68 0.31 -7.64
N GLU A 222 15.84 -0.92 -7.15
CA GLU A 222 15.85 -1.19 -5.72
C GLU A 222 17.00 -2.09 -5.26
N ALA A 223 17.46 -1.85 -4.03
CA ALA A 223 18.37 -2.72 -3.29
C ALA A 223 17.82 -2.96 -1.88
N VAL A 224 16.91 -3.92 -1.78
CA VAL A 224 16.14 -4.24 -0.57
C VAL A 224 16.90 -5.17 0.41
N SER A 225 18.03 -5.70 -0.02
CA SER A 225 18.99 -6.47 0.80
C SER A 225 20.35 -5.77 0.89
N ALA A 226 20.37 -4.42 0.80
CA ALA A 226 21.60 -3.64 0.71
C ALA A 226 22.55 -3.76 1.92
N ASP A 227 22.04 -4.16 3.08
CA ASP A 227 22.84 -4.40 4.29
C ASP A 227 23.63 -5.73 4.24
N SER A 228 23.14 -6.73 3.51
CA SER A 228 23.79 -8.04 3.35
C SER A 228 24.48 -8.21 2.02
N ASP A 229 24.01 -7.50 0.99
CA ASP A 229 24.48 -7.63 -0.38
C ASP A 229 25.48 -6.50 -0.69
N ASN A 230 26.74 -6.68 -0.27
CA ASN A 230 27.81 -5.69 -0.43
C ASN A 230 27.77 -4.95 -1.77
N TYR A 231 27.88 -3.62 -1.74
CA TYR A 231 27.89 -2.72 -2.89
C TYR A 231 26.59 -2.63 -3.72
N THR A 232 25.57 -3.47 -3.52
CA THR A 232 24.31 -3.37 -4.28
C THR A 232 23.59 -2.03 -4.06
N GLY A 233 23.54 -1.56 -2.81
CA GLY A 233 22.97 -0.25 -2.49
C GLY A 233 23.72 0.92 -3.14
N GLU A 234 25.05 0.84 -3.24
CA GLU A 234 25.86 1.86 -3.92
C GLU A 234 25.65 1.86 -5.44
N ILE A 235 25.58 0.67 -6.05
CA ILE A 235 25.29 0.51 -7.48
C ILE A 235 23.92 1.13 -7.80
N VAL A 236 22.89 0.79 -7.02
CA VAL A 236 21.53 1.31 -7.21
C VAL A 236 21.45 2.82 -7.02
N ASP A 237 22.09 3.38 -5.97
CA ASP A 237 22.11 4.84 -5.78
C ASP A 237 22.83 5.55 -6.93
N SER A 238 23.92 4.96 -7.45
CA SER A 238 24.70 5.52 -8.55
C SER A 238 23.95 5.47 -9.88
N ILE A 239 23.23 4.38 -10.17
CA ILE A 239 22.31 4.31 -11.32
C ILE A 239 21.23 5.39 -11.22
N GLY A 240 20.61 5.55 -10.04
CA GLY A 240 19.62 6.59 -9.81
C GLY A 240 20.16 8.02 -10.01
N LYS A 241 21.39 8.28 -9.56
CA LYS A 241 22.06 9.58 -9.78
C LYS A 241 22.37 9.84 -11.25
N ARG A 242 22.79 8.82 -12.01
CA ARG A 242 23.20 8.96 -13.42
C ARG A 242 22.02 9.03 -14.40
N THR A 243 20.90 8.40 -14.07
CA THR A 243 19.74 8.30 -14.97
C THR A 243 18.57 9.18 -14.56
N GLY A 244 18.50 9.57 -13.29
CA GLY A 244 17.30 10.17 -12.71
C GLY A 244 16.16 9.17 -12.47
N CYS A 245 16.37 7.86 -12.58
CA CYS A 245 15.34 6.88 -12.22
C CYS A 245 15.01 6.92 -10.71
N SER A 246 13.84 6.40 -10.33
CA SER A 246 13.49 6.31 -8.92
C SER A 246 14.28 5.20 -8.24
N VAL A 247 14.57 5.37 -6.95
CA VAL A 247 15.38 4.44 -6.17
C VAL A 247 14.74 4.17 -4.81
N ILE A 248 14.75 2.92 -4.36
CA ILE A 248 14.53 2.54 -2.95
C ILE A 248 15.67 1.64 -2.49
N ILE A 249 16.28 1.96 -1.35
CA ILE A 249 17.36 1.16 -0.76
C ILE A 249 17.01 0.91 0.70
N ASN A 250 17.06 -0.35 1.11
CA ASN A 250 16.86 -0.74 2.51
C ASN A 250 17.98 -0.17 3.38
N THR A 251 17.63 0.49 4.48
CA THR A 251 18.57 1.02 5.48
C THR A 251 18.55 0.22 6.78
N ALA A 252 17.67 -0.77 6.89
CA ALA A 252 17.54 -1.63 8.06
C ALA A 252 18.14 -3.03 7.83
N PRO A 253 18.57 -3.74 8.88
CA PRO A 253 19.12 -5.09 8.75
C PRO A 253 18.09 -6.06 8.13
N SER A 254 18.33 -6.59 6.93
CA SER A 254 17.44 -7.52 6.22
C SER A 254 17.25 -8.85 6.94
N ALA A 255 18.24 -9.27 7.75
CA ALA A 255 18.09 -10.40 8.66
C ALA A 255 16.92 -10.22 9.66
N GLN A 256 16.58 -8.97 9.98
CA GLN A 256 15.49 -8.60 10.87
C GLN A 256 14.25 -8.09 10.10
N TYR A 257 14.47 -7.33 9.03
CA TYR A 257 13.46 -6.59 8.27
C TYR A 257 13.52 -6.92 6.77
N ASP A 258 13.41 -8.20 6.42
CA ASP A 258 13.47 -8.66 5.02
C ASP A 258 12.29 -8.09 4.20
N LEU A 259 12.53 -7.01 3.46
CA LEU A 259 11.53 -6.32 2.64
C LEU A 259 11.02 -7.18 1.47
N ASN A 260 11.80 -8.20 1.08
CA ASN A 260 11.42 -9.12 0.02
C ASN A 260 10.43 -10.19 0.46
N ARG A 261 10.11 -10.30 1.74
CA ARG A 261 9.16 -11.31 2.23
C ARG A 261 7.78 -10.72 2.42
N HIS A 262 6.78 -11.60 2.40
CA HIS A 262 5.46 -11.28 2.94
C HIS A 262 5.60 -10.70 4.36
N THR A 263 4.68 -9.79 4.68
CA THR A 263 4.61 -9.16 6.00
C THR A 263 4.50 -10.22 7.09
N ASN A 264 5.36 -10.10 8.10
CA ASN A 264 5.39 -10.90 9.30
C ASN A 264 5.67 -9.98 10.50
N PRO A 265 5.56 -10.46 11.76
CA PRO A 265 5.71 -9.61 12.94
C PRO A 265 6.99 -8.76 12.96
N ARG A 266 8.08 -9.27 12.37
CA ARG A 266 9.40 -8.63 12.41
C ARG A 266 9.58 -7.57 11.32
N ASN A 267 9.07 -7.80 10.11
CA ASN A 267 9.33 -6.93 8.96
C ASN A 267 8.13 -6.06 8.53
N VAL A 268 6.97 -6.17 9.19
CA VAL A 268 5.72 -5.56 8.71
C VAL A 268 5.82 -4.04 8.50
N GLU A 269 6.42 -3.30 9.45
CA GLU A 269 6.56 -1.84 9.31
C GLU A 269 7.44 -1.46 8.13
N ALA A 270 8.58 -2.15 7.98
CA ALA A 270 9.53 -1.97 6.90
C ALA A 270 8.89 -2.31 5.53
N VAL A 271 8.16 -3.43 5.44
CA VAL A 271 7.46 -3.84 4.22
C VAL A 271 6.33 -2.88 3.86
N TYR A 272 5.60 -2.33 4.84
CA TYR A 272 4.58 -1.31 4.57
C TYR A 272 5.19 0.00 4.09
N GLU A 273 6.23 0.51 4.76
CA GLU A 273 6.95 1.71 4.33
C GLU A 273 7.45 1.56 2.89
N TYR A 274 8.06 0.41 2.59
CA TYR A 274 8.51 0.03 1.25
C TYR A 274 7.38 0.05 0.22
N ARG A 275 6.28 -0.67 0.47
CA ARG A 275 5.16 -0.79 -0.49
C ARG A 275 4.41 0.51 -0.71
N ASP A 276 4.16 1.27 0.36
CA ASP A 276 3.54 2.59 0.27
C ASP A 276 4.44 3.55 -0.51
N THR A 277 5.75 3.53 -0.27
CA THR A 277 6.70 4.36 -1.02
C THR A 277 6.74 3.99 -2.50
N LEU A 278 6.75 2.70 -2.84
CA LEU A 278 6.68 2.26 -4.24
C LEU A 278 5.39 2.74 -4.92
N HIS A 279 4.24 2.62 -4.23
CA HIS A 279 2.96 3.13 -4.76
C HIS A 279 2.99 4.65 -4.97
N ARG A 280 3.57 5.41 -4.04
CA ARG A 280 3.75 6.88 -4.18
C ARG A 280 4.66 7.24 -5.35
N ILE A 281 5.74 6.48 -5.58
CA ILE A 281 6.63 6.66 -6.74
C ILE A 281 5.88 6.43 -8.05
N LEU A 282 5.12 5.35 -8.15
CA LEU A 282 4.34 5.04 -9.35
C LEU A 282 3.28 6.11 -9.63
N LYS A 283 2.64 6.63 -8.57
CA LYS A 283 1.69 7.74 -8.67
C LYS A 283 2.37 9.05 -9.10
N TYR A 284 3.53 9.36 -8.51
CA TYR A 284 4.32 10.55 -8.85
C TYR A 284 4.74 10.56 -10.32
N LYS A 285 5.04 9.39 -10.89
CA LYS A 285 5.39 9.20 -12.31
C LYS A 285 4.17 9.10 -13.24
N GLU A 286 2.97 9.38 -12.73
CA GLU A 286 1.71 9.26 -13.47
C GLU A 286 1.50 7.89 -14.15
N ALA A 287 2.13 6.85 -13.59
CA ALA A 287 2.11 5.52 -14.19
C ALA A 287 0.81 4.77 -13.88
N LEU A 288 0.06 5.20 -12.87
CA LEU A 288 -1.13 4.52 -12.36
C LEU A 288 -2.43 5.11 -12.92
N ASP A 289 -3.39 4.24 -13.23
CA ASP A 289 -4.79 4.62 -13.47
C ASP A 289 -5.60 4.78 -12.17
N SER A 290 -6.91 5.00 -12.31
CA SER A 290 -7.84 5.13 -11.19
C SER A 290 -7.98 3.86 -10.34
N ASP A 291 -7.64 2.70 -10.88
CA ASP A 291 -7.67 1.42 -10.18
C ASP A 291 -6.31 1.06 -9.56
N GLY A 292 -5.33 1.96 -9.67
CA GLY A 292 -3.97 1.76 -9.16
C GLY A 292 -3.15 0.79 -10.02
N LYS A 293 -3.52 0.59 -11.29
CA LYS A 293 -2.81 -0.26 -12.24
C LYS A 293 -1.87 0.54 -13.12
N VAL A 294 -0.71 -0.03 -13.41
CA VAL A 294 0.29 0.59 -14.26
C VAL A 294 -0.17 0.55 -15.71
N VAL A 295 -0.40 1.74 -16.29
CA VAL A 295 -0.98 1.89 -17.63
C VAL A 295 0.04 2.23 -18.73
N VAL A 296 1.27 2.55 -18.34
CA VAL A 296 2.39 2.87 -19.23
C VAL A 296 3.54 1.90 -19.00
N PRO A 297 4.37 1.57 -20.02
CA PRO A 297 5.52 0.70 -19.83
C PRO A 297 6.41 1.19 -18.69
N PHE A 298 6.63 0.35 -17.68
CA PHE A 298 7.37 0.69 -16.48
C PHE A 298 8.36 -0.42 -16.13
N LEU A 299 9.64 -0.08 -16.01
CA LEU A 299 10.70 -1.03 -15.71
C LEU A 299 11.09 -0.99 -14.23
N HIS A 300 10.84 -2.06 -13.51
CA HIS A 300 11.29 -2.24 -12.13
C HIS A 300 12.47 -3.23 -12.08
N LEU A 301 13.64 -2.77 -11.62
CA LEU A 301 14.84 -3.57 -11.45
C LEU A 301 15.17 -3.80 -9.96
N ALA A 302 15.11 -5.05 -9.51
CA ALA A 302 15.47 -5.45 -8.14
C ALA A 302 16.88 -6.08 -8.10
N PHE A 303 17.83 -5.39 -7.48
CA PHE A 303 19.24 -5.79 -7.45
C PHE A 303 19.58 -6.64 -6.23
N HIS A 304 20.28 -7.75 -6.47
CA HIS A 304 20.63 -8.76 -5.48
C HIS A 304 22.06 -9.28 -5.67
N ALA A 305 22.61 -9.86 -4.60
CA ALA A 305 23.84 -10.64 -4.67
C ALA A 305 23.56 -12.08 -5.15
N ILE A 306 24.41 -12.61 -6.03
CA ILE A 306 24.51 -14.06 -6.20
C ILE A 306 25.15 -14.65 -4.93
N LYS A 307 24.58 -15.72 -4.39
CA LYS A 307 25.14 -16.42 -3.22
C LYS A 307 26.55 -16.94 -3.53
N LYS A 308 27.44 -16.87 -2.54
CA LYS A 308 28.80 -17.38 -2.67
C LYS A 308 28.79 -18.86 -3.07
N GLY A 309 29.45 -19.19 -4.19
CA GLY A 309 29.48 -20.54 -4.75
C GLY A 309 28.33 -20.90 -5.72
N ASP A 310 27.36 -20.00 -5.93
CA ASP A 310 26.16 -20.20 -6.76
C ASP A 310 26.25 -19.47 -8.11
N THR A 311 27.46 -19.24 -8.63
CA THR A 311 27.61 -18.50 -9.89
C THR A 311 27.02 -19.26 -11.08
N HIS A 312 26.95 -20.60 -11.02
CA HIS A 312 26.50 -21.47 -12.12
C HIS A 312 27.11 -21.07 -13.48
N GLY A 313 28.33 -20.54 -13.47
CA GLY A 313 29.02 -20.06 -14.67
C GLY A 313 28.55 -18.70 -15.22
N SER A 314 27.72 -17.93 -14.51
CA SER A 314 27.31 -16.56 -14.88
C SER A 314 27.72 -15.52 -13.84
N GLU A 315 28.12 -14.33 -14.29
CA GLU A 315 28.42 -13.20 -13.40
C GLU A 315 27.19 -12.31 -13.16
N ILE A 316 26.20 -12.33 -14.07
CA ILE A 316 24.89 -11.69 -13.90
C ILE A 316 23.78 -12.70 -14.19
N ARG A 317 22.81 -12.82 -13.28
CA ARG A 317 21.57 -13.57 -13.48
C ARG A 317 20.40 -12.61 -13.59
N VAL A 318 19.71 -12.65 -14.71
CA VAL A 318 18.53 -11.84 -15.00
C VAL A 318 17.32 -12.76 -14.92
N SER A 319 16.47 -12.54 -13.92
CA SER A 319 15.32 -13.39 -13.64
C SER A 319 14.02 -12.60 -13.76
N TYR A 320 12.99 -13.22 -14.33
CA TYR A 320 11.68 -12.58 -14.53
C TYR A 320 10.54 -13.53 -14.18
N THR A 321 9.36 -12.99 -13.94
CA THR A 321 8.13 -13.77 -13.74
C THR A 321 6.98 -13.09 -14.46
N GLU A 322 5.91 -13.85 -14.75
CA GLU A 322 4.69 -13.27 -15.30
C GLU A 322 4.18 -12.15 -14.37
N PRO A 323 3.74 -11.01 -14.93
CA PRO A 323 3.35 -10.82 -16.33
C PRO A 323 4.43 -10.18 -17.22
N ALA A 324 5.68 -10.06 -16.78
CA ALA A 324 6.75 -9.59 -17.66
C ALA A 324 6.94 -10.55 -18.84
N SER A 325 6.93 -10.03 -20.08
CA SER A 325 7.02 -10.85 -21.28
C SER A 325 8.45 -11.38 -21.51
N TYR A 326 8.54 -12.53 -22.17
CA TYR A 326 9.83 -13.08 -22.60
C TYR A 326 10.57 -12.13 -23.57
N SER A 327 9.83 -11.36 -24.37
CA SER A 327 10.39 -10.36 -25.28
C SER A 327 11.02 -9.19 -24.54
N MET A 328 10.40 -8.69 -23.45
CA MET A 328 10.96 -7.63 -22.61
C MET A 328 12.23 -8.06 -21.89
N ILE A 329 12.25 -9.27 -21.32
CA ILE A 329 13.44 -9.76 -20.61
C ILE A 329 14.61 -10.00 -21.57
N ASN A 330 14.34 -10.49 -22.79
CA ASN A 330 15.36 -10.66 -23.82
C ASN A 330 15.89 -9.31 -24.31
N TRP A 331 15.00 -8.33 -24.52
CA TRP A 331 15.41 -6.96 -24.85
C TRP A 331 16.38 -6.43 -23.78
N PHE A 332 15.99 -6.51 -22.51
CA PHE A 332 16.82 -6.02 -21.40
C PHE A 332 18.17 -6.73 -21.32
N ALA A 333 18.16 -8.07 -21.37
CA ALA A 333 19.37 -8.87 -21.27
C ALA A 333 20.32 -8.66 -22.45
N ASN A 334 19.80 -8.48 -23.67
CA ASN A 334 20.62 -8.21 -24.85
C ASN A 334 21.24 -6.81 -24.81
N ARG A 335 20.46 -5.78 -24.44
CA ARG A 335 21.00 -4.43 -24.19
C ARG A 335 22.14 -4.48 -23.18
N LEU A 336 21.90 -5.14 -22.05
CA LEU A 336 22.92 -5.27 -21.00
C LEU A 336 24.17 -6.00 -21.50
N LYS A 337 24.01 -7.13 -22.23
CA LYS A 337 25.13 -7.88 -22.83
C LYS A 337 25.97 -7.01 -23.76
N ASP A 338 25.35 -6.20 -24.61
CA ASP A 338 26.05 -5.31 -25.53
C ASP A 338 26.89 -4.27 -24.77
N LYS A 339 26.32 -3.68 -23.71
CA LYS A 339 27.01 -2.70 -22.86
C LYS A 339 28.13 -3.31 -22.02
N THR A 340 28.03 -4.59 -21.64
CA THR A 340 29.06 -5.29 -20.85
C THR A 340 30.09 -6.05 -21.70
N ARG A 341 29.95 -6.07 -23.04
CA ARG A 341 30.75 -6.91 -23.94
C ARG A 341 32.26 -6.68 -23.85
N LYS A 342 32.68 -5.44 -23.56
CA LYS A 342 34.10 -5.06 -23.45
C LYS A 342 34.65 -5.19 -22.02
N PHE A 343 33.81 -5.58 -21.07
CA PHE A 343 34.16 -5.62 -19.66
C PHE A 343 34.45 -7.05 -19.21
N SER A 344 35.55 -7.25 -18.47
CA SER A 344 35.94 -8.53 -17.89
C SER A 344 36.56 -8.29 -16.51
N VAL A 345 36.18 -9.12 -15.53
CA VAL A 345 36.75 -9.10 -14.17
C VAL A 345 37.93 -10.07 -14.03
N HIS A 346 37.95 -11.13 -14.84
CA HIS A 346 38.94 -12.21 -14.78
C HIS A 346 39.80 -12.31 -16.05
N GLY A 347 39.95 -11.20 -16.79
CA GLY A 347 41.04 -11.00 -17.74
C GLY A 347 41.00 -11.78 -19.06
N SER A 348 39.86 -12.35 -19.47
CA SER A 348 39.80 -13.03 -20.79
C SER A 348 38.41 -13.17 -21.41
N LEU A 349 37.34 -13.27 -20.62
CA LEU A 349 35.97 -13.42 -21.14
C LEU A 349 35.08 -12.24 -20.76
N PRO A 350 34.17 -11.80 -21.66
CA PRO A 350 33.12 -10.85 -21.32
C PRO A 350 32.24 -11.35 -20.17
N VAL A 351 31.61 -10.42 -19.45
CA VAL A 351 30.57 -10.72 -18.46
C VAL A 351 29.51 -11.65 -19.06
N ARG A 352 29.28 -12.81 -18.44
CA ARG A 352 28.26 -13.77 -18.86
C ARG A 352 26.96 -13.46 -18.13
N ILE A 353 25.92 -13.25 -18.94
CA ILE A 353 24.57 -12.93 -18.49
C ILE A 353 23.66 -14.11 -18.78
N HIS A 354 23.08 -14.70 -17.73
CA HIS A 354 22.12 -15.79 -17.83
C HIS A 354 20.70 -15.26 -17.60
N VAL A 355 19.77 -15.60 -18.50
CA VAL A 355 18.34 -15.27 -18.37
C VAL A 355 17.58 -16.49 -17.92
N GLN A 356 16.76 -16.36 -16.87
CA GLN A 356 15.93 -17.45 -16.37
C GLN A 356 14.52 -16.99 -16.01
N ILE A 357 13.55 -17.91 -16.15
CA ILE A 357 12.19 -17.70 -15.66
C ILE A 357 12.09 -18.17 -14.20
N ILE A 358 11.47 -17.34 -13.36
CA ILE A 358 11.17 -17.68 -11.97
C ILE A 358 9.85 -18.44 -11.97
N ASP A 359 9.91 -19.76 -11.77
CA ASP A 359 8.71 -20.59 -11.60
C ASP A 359 7.91 -20.15 -10.37
N LYS A 360 6.58 -20.18 -10.50
CA LYS A 360 5.60 -19.80 -9.47
C LYS A 360 5.84 -20.50 -8.14
N GLN A 361 6.39 -21.71 -8.17
CA GLN A 361 6.63 -22.52 -6.98
C GLN A 361 7.89 -22.10 -6.18
N THR A 362 8.79 -21.32 -6.79
CA THR A 362 10.06 -20.94 -6.16
C THR A 362 9.87 -19.91 -5.04
N SER A 363 10.84 -19.88 -4.12
CA SER A 363 10.87 -18.86 -3.06
C SER A 363 11.01 -17.44 -3.63
N LEU A 364 11.65 -17.26 -4.78
CA LEU A 364 11.77 -15.99 -5.50
C LEU A 364 10.42 -15.52 -6.04
N SER A 365 9.60 -16.41 -6.62
CA SER A 365 8.25 -16.07 -7.06
C SER A 365 7.41 -15.51 -5.91
N ARG A 366 7.41 -16.17 -4.75
CA ARG A 366 6.62 -15.71 -3.58
C ARG A 366 7.02 -14.32 -3.09
N ARG A 367 8.27 -13.90 -3.31
CA ARG A 367 8.78 -12.59 -2.88
C ARG A 367 8.23 -11.45 -3.74
N TYR A 368 8.14 -11.66 -5.05
CA TYR A 368 7.89 -10.57 -6.01
C TYR A 368 6.55 -10.67 -6.75
N TRP A 369 5.89 -11.83 -6.67
CA TRP A 369 4.57 -12.06 -7.28
C TRP A 369 3.54 -11.01 -6.84
N GLU A 370 3.56 -10.61 -5.57
CA GLU A 370 2.60 -9.63 -5.06
C GLU A 370 2.74 -8.28 -5.77
N SER A 371 3.97 -7.79 -5.99
CA SER A 371 4.20 -6.53 -6.71
C SER A 371 3.78 -6.66 -8.19
N CYS A 372 4.20 -7.75 -8.85
CA CYS A 372 3.82 -8.02 -10.24
C CYS A 372 2.30 -8.08 -10.44
N HIS A 373 1.58 -8.80 -9.58
CA HIS A 373 0.14 -8.98 -9.70
C HIS A 373 -0.65 -7.75 -9.25
N SER A 374 -0.16 -7.04 -8.22
CA SER A 374 -0.86 -5.87 -7.68
C SER A 374 -0.84 -4.69 -8.64
N PHE A 375 0.29 -4.46 -9.32
CA PHE A 375 0.44 -3.29 -10.20
C PHE A 375 0.07 -3.54 -11.66
N ASN A 376 0.12 -4.77 -12.17
CA ASN A 376 -0.29 -5.00 -13.55
C ASN A 376 -1.82 -5.01 -13.72
N GLY A 377 -2.26 -4.33 -14.78
CA GLY A 377 -3.60 -4.48 -15.37
C GLY A 377 -3.58 -5.40 -16.60
N GLU A 378 -4.61 -5.33 -17.43
CA GLU A 378 -4.73 -6.16 -18.65
C GLU A 378 -3.61 -5.90 -19.68
N ASN A 379 -3.08 -4.68 -19.69
CA ASN A 379 -2.01 -4.25 -20.59
C ASN A 379 -0.61 -4.81 -20.23
N LYS A 380 -0.45 -5.43 -19.05
CA LYS A 380 0.83 -5.98 -18.55
C LYS A 380 2.02 -5.00 -18.61
N ALA A 381 1.78 -3.71 -18.36
CA ALA A 381 2.80 -2.68 -18.59
C ALA A 381 3.85 -2.54 -17.47
N TYR A 382 3.72 -3.26 -16.35
CA TYR A 382 4.71 -3.25 -15.27
C TYR A 382 5.64 -4.45 -15.38
N HIS A 383 6.90 -4.17 -15.76
CA HIS A 383 7.94 -5.16 -16.02
C HIS A 383 8.89 -5.26 -14.83
N PHE A 384 8.73 -6.32 -14.04
CA PHE A 384 9.59 -6.57 -12.88
C PHE A 384 10.71 -7.57 -13.23
N ILE A 385 11.95 -7.18 -12.98
CA ILE A 385 13.15 -7.95 -13.28
C ILE A 385 14.03 -8.01 -12.03
N VAL A 386 14.44 -9.23 -11.66
CA VAL A 386 15.46 -9.45 -10.63
C VAL A 386 16.82 -9.56 -11.31
N VAL A 387 17.79 -8.81 -10.80
CA VAL A 387 19.17 -8.79 -11.27
C VAL A 387 20.08 -9.25 -10.14
N GLU A 388 20.56 -10.49 -10.20
CA GLU A 388 21.55 -11.01 -9.26
C GLU A 388 22.97 -10.84 -9.85
N ILE A 389 23.89 -10.26 -9.07
CA ILE A 389 25.25 -9.94 -9.53
C ILE A 389 26.31 -10.62 -8.64
N SER A 390 27.33 -11.22 -9.25
CA SER A 390 28.44 -11.84 -8.53
C SER A 390 29.22 -10.82 -7.66
N GLU A 391 29.87 -11.30 -6.60
CA GLU A 391 30.65 -10.45 -5.69
C GLU A 391 31.84 -9.78 -6.40
N ASP A 392 32.57 -10.52 -7.22
CA ASP A 392 33.72 -10.00 -7.98
C ASP A 392 33.28 -8.87 -8.92
N LEU A 393 32.13 -9.03 -9.58
CA LEU A 393 31.60 -8.04 -10.50
C LEU A 393 31.12 -6.78 -9.76
N ARG A 394 30.47 -6.92 -8.60
CA ARG A 394 30.04 -5.79 -7.75
C ARG A 394 31.21 -5.03 -7.13
N SER A 395 32.29 -5.73 -6.80
CA SER A 395 33.47 -5.15 -6.14
C SER A 395 34.44 -4.51 -7.13
N MET A 396 34.83 -5.22 -8.18
CA MET A 396 35.87 -4.79 -9.14
C MET A 396 35.30 -4.10 -10.39
N GLY A 397 34.05 -4.39 -10.76
CA GLY A 397 33.40 -3.89 -11.98
C GLY A 397 32.35 -2.82 -11.76
N ARG A 398 32.28 -2.24 -10.56
CA ARG A 398 31.18 -1.37 -10.12
C ARG A 398 30.86 -0.25 -11.11
N GLU A 399 31.86 0.52 -11.51
CA GLU A 399 31.64 1.67 -12.40
C GLU A 399 31.18 1.23 -13.79
N ALA A 400 31.74 0.15 -14.33
CA ALA A 400 31.31 -0.40 -15.61
C ALA A 400 29.87 -0.95 -15.53
N LEU A 401 29.47 -1.56 -14.41
CA LEU A 401 28.08 -1.99 -14.17
C LEU A 401 27.12 -0.81 -14.10
N VAL A 402 27.43 0.20 -13.29
CA VAL A 402 26.63 1.43 -13.19
C VAL A 402 26.53 2.06 -14.58
N GLY A 403 27.64 2.07 -15.31
CA GLY A 403 27.79 2.27 -16.75
C GLY A 403 26.65 1.66 -17.56
N ALA A 404 26.69 0.34 -17.65
CA ALA A 404 25.83 -0.48 -18.48
C ALA A 404 24.35 -0.45 -18.07
N PHE A 405 24.04 -0.55 -16.78
CA PHE A 405 22.66 -0.47 -16.29
C PHE A 405 22.05 0.91 -16.52
N SER A 406 22.82 1.99 -16.29
CA SER A 406 22.30 3.34 -16.52
C SER A 406 21.93 3.56 -17.99
N GLU A 407 22.79 3.14 -18.90
CA GLU A 407 22.51 3.22 -20.34
C GLU A 407 21.30 2.36 -20.72
N THR A 408 21.15 1.17 -20.14
CA THR A 408 20.00 0.29 -20.40
C THR A 408 18.69 0.90 -19.90
N VAL A 409 18.70 1.56 -18.74
CA VAL A 409 17.55 2.32 -18.20
C VAL A 409 17.18 3.49 -19.11
N LEU A 410 18.15 4.22 -19.64
CA LEU A 410 17.91 5.31 -20.58
C LEU A 410 17.41 4.80 -21.93
N ASP A 411 17.96 3.71 -22.44
CA ASP A 411 17.47 3.02 -23.65
C ASP A 411 16.00 2.61 -23.47
N PHE A 412 15.62 2.08 -22.30
CA PHE A 412 14.21 1.77 -21.99
C PHE A 412 13.33 3.02 -22.05
N SER A 413 13.78 4.11 -21.42
CA SER A 413 13.05 5.38 -21.40
C SER A 413 12.87 5.96 -22.81
N ILE A 414 13.86 5.83 -23.68
CA ILE A 414 13.80 6.32 -25.07
C ILE A 414 12.88 5.44 -25.91
N GLU A 415 12.99 4.11 -25.78
CA GLU A 415 12.25 3.17 -26.64
C GLU A 415 10.78 3.00 -26.23
N PHE A 416 10.48 3.15 -24.94
CA PHE A 416 9.17 2.84 -24.35
C PHE A 416 8.56 3.96 -23.51
N GLY A 417 9.31 5.03 -23.19
CA GLY A 417 8.87 6.08 -22.27
C GLY A 417 8.09 7.25 -22.89
N GLU A 418 8.04 7.38 -24.22
CA GLU A 418 7.20 8.39 -24.86
C GLU A 418 5.71 8.03 -24.73
N THR A 419 5.02 8.70 -23.81
CA THR A 419 3.55 8.75 -23.76
C THR A 419 3.06 10.18 -23.65
N GLY A 420 3.17 10.94 -24.74
CA GLY A 420 2.32 12.11 -24.93
C GLY A 420 0.84 11.68 -24.99
N PRO A 421 -0.11 12.52 -24.54
CA PRO A 421 -1.54 12.25 -24.66
C PRO A 421 -1.91 12.22 -26.16
N GLY A 422 -1.86 11.04 -26.78
CA GLY A 422 -2.16 10.88 -28.21
C GLY A 422 -1.50 9.67 -28.89
N ILE A 423 -0.45 9.08 -28.31
CA ILE A 423 0.18 7.88 -28.85
C ILE A 423 -0.12 6.70 -27.92
N ARG A 424 -1.40 6.36 -27.80
CA ARG A 424 -1.83 5.09 -27.19
C ARG A 424 -2.11 4.08 -28.31
N LEU A 425 -1.51 2.90 -28.17
CA LEU A 425 -1.56 1.73 -29.06
C LEU A 425 -0.81 1.86 -30.40
N LYS A 426 0.44 1.38 -30.43
CA LYS A 426 0.95 0.52 -31.54
C LYS A 426 2.31 -0.15 -31.33
N ARG A 427 2.82 -0.26 -30.10
CA ARG A 427 3.95 -1.14 -29.79
C ARG A 427 3.56 -2.10 -28.68
N GLN A 428 2.66 -3.03 -28.99
CA GLN A 428 2.58 -4.27 -28.23
C GLN A 428 3.82 -5.09 -28.59
N ILE A 429 4.68 -5.30 -27.61
CA ILE A 429 5.68 -6.35 -27.69
C ILE A 429 4.93 -7.65 -27.44
N CYS A 430 4.64 -8.40 -28.52
CA CYS A 430 4.19 -9.79 -28.41
C CYS A 430 5.33 -10.68 -27.88
#